data_AF-A0A7S2K439-F1
#
_entry.id   AF-A0A7S2K439-F1
#
_cell.length_a   1.000
_cell.length_b   1.000
_cell.length_c   1.000
_cell.angle_alpha   90.00
_cell.angle_beta   90.00
_cell.angle_gamma   90.00
#
_symmetry.space_group_name_H-M   'P 1'
#
loop_
_entity.id
_entity.type
_entity.pdbx_description
1 polymer ?
#
loop_
_entity_poly.entity_id
_entity_poly.type
_entity_poly.pdbx_seq_one_letter_code
_entity_poly.pdbx_strand_id
1 'polypeptide(L)'
;DNVMKAQDISEPACRFINALFGSTFKCVEVFPRGEVEAKVSCSLWYKFFAVGRLMNMSLADISHALAEGFFRDVTAPELSALVKATFADSDKRNKVLIALSNSE
;
A
#
# COMPACT_ATOMS: atom_id res chain seq x y z
N ASP A 1 8.61 -5.85 -6.02
CA ASP A 1 8.35 -7.27 -5.71
C ASP A 1 8.96 -7.73 -4.37
N ASN A 2 10.19 -7.36 -4.02
CA ASN A 2 10.83 -7.81 -2.76
C ASN A 2 10.12 -7.38 -1.46
N VAL A 3 9.43 -6.22 -1.45
CA VAL A 3 8.64 -5.76 -0.29
C VAL A 3 7.45 -6.67 0.00
N MET A 4 6.82 -7.25 -1.02
CA MET A 4 5.68 -8.16 -0.85
C MET A 4 6.08 -9.53 -0.30
N LYS A 5 7.38 -9.85 -0.34
CA LYS A 5 7.94 -11.11 0.19
C LYS A 5 8.50 -10.95 1.60
N ALA A 6 8.50 -9.74 2.16
CA ALA A 6 8.98 -9.49 3.51
C ALA A 6 8.00 -10.10 4.52
N GLN A 7 8.52 -10.87 5.48
CA GLN A 7 7.70 -11.44 6.57
C GLN A 7 7.50 -10.47 7.73
N ASP A 8 8.47 -9.58 7.95
CA ASP A 8 8.43 -8.59 9.03
C ASP A 8 9.09 -7.31 8.53
N ILE A 9 8.34 -6.21 8.54
CA ILE A 9 8.78 -4.88 8.16
C ILE A 9 8.77 -4.04 9.44
N SER A 10 9.97 -3.80 9.97
CA SER A 10 10.11 -3.03 11.20
C SER A 10 9.60 -1.59 11.02
N GLU A 11 9.11 -0.99 12.11
CA GLU A 11 8.62 0.39 12.09
C GLU A 11 9.65 1.40 11.51
N PRO A 12 10.96 1.32 11.82
CA PRO A 12 11.97 2.15 11.16
C PRO A 12 12.06 1.92 9.65
N ALA A 13 11.87 0.68 9.18
CA ALA A 13 11.83 0.37 7.75
C ALA A 13 10.57 0.97 7.09
N CYS A 14 9.40 0.95 7.75
CA CYS A 14 8.20 1.65 7.29
C CYS A 14 8.46 3.15 7.15
N ARG A 15 9.11 3.77 8.14
CA ARG A 15 9.49 5.19 8.09
C ARG A 15 10.49 5.49 6.98
N PHE A 16 11.46 4.62 6.75
CA PHE A 16 12.44 4.76 5.66
C PHE A 16 11.78 4.66 4.29
N ILE A 17 10.94 3.65 4.10
CA ILE A 17 10.14 3.46 2.90
C ILE A 17 9.27 4.70 2.68
N ASN A 18 8.60 5.21 3.71
CA ASN A 18 7.84 6.46 3.64
C ASN A 18 8.71 7.67 3.24
N ALA A 19 9.89 7.83 3.82
CA ALA A 19 10.79 8.92 3.46
C ALA A 19 11.21 8.85 1.98
N LEU A 20 11.47 7.64 1.47
CA LEU A 20 11.70 7.39 0.04
C LEU A 20 10.47 7.73 -0.81
N PHE A 21 9.26 7.42 -0.33
CA PHE A 21 8.02 7.80 -1.02
C PHE A 21 7.86 9.32 -1.12
N GLY A 22 8.04 10.03 0.00
CA GLY A 22 7.93 11.49 0.04
C GLY A 22 8.95 12.21 -0.86
N SER A 23 10.15 11.65 -1.03
CA SER A 23 11.17 12.21 -1.92
C SER A 23 10.90 11.88 -3.40
N THR A 24 10.43 10.67 -3.69
CA THR A 24 10.11 10.24 -5.07
C THR A 24 8.88 10.96 -5.62
N PHE A 25 7.88 11.26 -4.78
CA PHE A 25 6.68 12.01 -5.18
C PHE A 25 7.02 13.38 -5.77
N LYS A 26 8.01 14.08 -5.21
CA LYS A 26 8.48 15.38 -5.71
C LYS A 26 9.14 15.29 -7.09
N CYS A 27 9.57 14.10 -7.53
CA CYS A 27 10.17 13.88 -8.85
C CYS A 27 9.15 13.46 -9.93
N VAL A 28 7.98 12.95 -9.54
CA VAL A 28 7.02 12.30 -10.46
C VAL A 28 5.95 13.25 -11.00
N GLU A 29 5.89 14.50 -10.52
CA GLU A 29 5.05 15.56 -11.12
C GLU A 29 5.43 15.92 -12.58
N VAL A 30 6.44 15.25 -13.18
CA VAL A 30 7.01 15.56 -14.51
C VAL A 30 6.65 14.52 -15.59
N PHE A 31 5.52 13.81 -15.50
CA PHE A 31 5.08 12.95 -16.62
C PHE A 31 4.17 13.72 -17.61
N PRO A 32 4.63 14.01 -18.85
CA PRO A 32 3.78 14.61 -19.86
C PRO A 32 2.78 13.57 -20.40
N ARG A 33 1.55 14.03 -20.64
CA ARG A 33 0.43 13.26 -21.18
C ARG A 33 0.82 12.55 -22.49
N GLY A 34 0.98 11.23 -22.46
CA GLY A 34 1.13 10.36 -23.62
C GLY A 34 0.39 9.03 -23.38
N GLU A 35 -0.75 8.84 -24.05
CA GLU A 35 -1.89 8.06 -23.55
C GLU A 35 -1.80 6.53 -23.59
N VAL A 36 -0.71 5.91 -24.09
CA VAL A 36 -0.67 4.43 -24.26
C VAL A 36 0.38 3.74 -23.37
N GLU A 37 1.57 4.32 -23.18
CA GLU A 37 2.55 3.86 -22.17
C GLU A 37 2.24 4.36 -20.75
N ALA A 38 1.42 5.42 -20.65
CA ALA A 38 0.97 5.96 -19.38
C ALA A 38 0.13 4.97 -18.58
N LYS A 39 -0.60 4.03 -19.19
CA LYS A 39 -1.55 3.17 -18.43
C LYS A 39 -0.85 2.14 -17.55
N VAL A 40 0.18 1.47 -18.07
CA VAL A 40 0.98 0.48 -17.32
C VAL A 40 1.84 1.20 -16.28
N SER A 41 2.48 2.30 -16.68
CA SER A 41 3.21 3.18 -15.76
C SER A 41 2.29 3.67 -14.63
N CYS A 42 1.10 4.19 -14.95
CA CYS A 42 0.12 4.67 -13.97
C CYS A 42 -0.31 3.57 -13.00
N SER A 43 -0.64 2.35 -13.47
CA SER A 43 -1.06 1.27 -12.56
C SER A 43 0.04 0.88 -11.56
N LEU A 44 1.31 0.85 -12.01
CA LEU A 44 2.45 0.56 -11.16
C LEU A 44 2.69 1.69 -10.15
N TRP A 45 2.55 2.94 -10.61
CA TRP A 45 2.62 4.13 -9.75
C TRP A 45 1.48 4.16 -8.74
N TYR A 46 0.24 3.83 -9.11
CA TYR A 46 -0.90 3.76 -8.19
C TYR A 46 -0.70 2.66 -7.14
N LYS A 47 -0.24 1.46 -7.54
CA LYS A 47 0.16 0.42 -6.59
C LYS A 47 1.27 0.89 -5.66
N PHE A 48 2.31 1.51 -6.21
CA PHE A 48 3.41 2.08 -5.43
C PHE A 48 2.87 3.08 -4.40
N PHE A 49 2.02 4.03 -4.81
CA PHE A 49 1.38 4.99 -3.92
C PHE A 49 0.52 4.35 -2.84
N ALA A 50 -0.30 3.36 -3.19
CA ALA A 50 -1.14 2.64 -2.26
C ALA A 50 -0.30 1.97 -1.16
N VAL A 51 0.81 1.33 -1.54
CA VAL A 51 1.75 0.70 -0.59
C VAL A 51 2.42 1.75 0.29
N GLY A 52 2.92 2.85 -0.28
CA GLY A 52 3.57 3.90 0.50
C GLY A 52 2.65 4.61 1.49
N ARG A 53 1.39 4.78 1.12
CA ARG A 53 0.37 5.33 2.03
C ARG A 53 0.02 4.35 3.14
N LEU A 54 -0.10 3.06 2.83
CA LEU A 54 -0.34 2.02 3.83
C LEU A 54 0.75 2.01 4.91
N MET A 55 2.02 2.18 4.53
CA MET A 55 3.14 2.26 5.48
C MET A 55 3.06 3.45 6.46
N ASN A 56 2.17 4.41 6.20
CA ASN A 56 1.89 5.56 7.07
C ASN A 56 0.57 5.49 7.83
N MET A 57 -0.26 4.51 7.52
CA MET A 57 -1.60 4.41 8.06
C MET A 57 -1.59 3.55 9.33
N SER A 58 -2.43 3.89 10.30
CA SER A 58 -2.76 2.95 11.37
C SER A 58 -3.74 1.87 10.85
N LEU A 59 -3.91 0.77 11.60
CA LEU A 59 -4.94 -0.23 11.27
C LEU A 59 -6.36 0.36 11.18
N ALA A 60 -6.65 1.43 11.94
CA ALA A 60 -7.93 2.14 11.85
C ALA A 60 -8.05 2.91 10.53
N ASP A 61 -6.99 3.61 10.13
CA ASP A 61 -6.96 4.35 8.85
C ASP A 61 -7.04 3.40 7.66
N ILE A 62 -6.39 2.23 7.72
CA ILE A 62 -6.50 1.20 6.69
C ILE A 62 -7.94 0.72 6.55
N SER A 63 -8.65 0.52 7.66
CA SER A 63 -10.06 0.11 7.64
C SER A 63 -10.95 1.16 6.96
N HIS A 64 -10.70 2.46 7.23
CA HIS A 64 -11.40 3.56 6.57
C HIS A 64 -11.05 3.66 5.08
N ALA A 65 -9.77 3.60 4.74
CA ALA A 65 -9.29 3.68 3.36
C ALA A 65 -9.79 2.51 2.49
N LEU A 66 -10.03 1.33 3.09
CA LEU A 66 -10.68 0.21 2.43
C LEU A 66 -12.14 0.53 2.06
N ALA A 67 -12.91 1.09 2.98
CA ALA A 67 -14.30 1.48 2.73
C ALA A 67 -14.43 2.56 1.64
N GLU A 68 -13.42 3.44 1.51
CA GLU A 68 -13.36 4.48 0.47
C GLU A 68 -12.85 3.97 -0.88
N GLY A 69 -12.48 2.69 -1.00
CA GLY A 69 -11.96 2.11 -2.25
C GLY A 69 -10.55 2.60 -2.61
N PHE A 70 -9.79 3.09 -1.63
CA PHE A 70 -8.45 3.65 -1.86
C PHE A 70 -7.45 2.61 -2.39
N PHE A 71 -7.64 1.34 -2.05
CA PHE A 71 -6.78 0.23 -2.45
C PHE A 71 -7.27 -0.53 -3.69
N ARG A 72 -8.18 0.04 -4.49
CA ARG A 72 -8.78 -0.63 -5.67
C ARG A 72 -7.78 -1.23 -6.65
N ASP A 73 -6.58 -0.67 -6.72
CA ASP A 73 -5.53 -1.07 -7.65
C ASP A 73 -4.58 -2.13 -7.05
N VAL A 74 -4.75 -2.49 -5.77
CA VAL A 74 -3.98 -3.53 -5.05
C VAL A 74 -4.92 -4.71 -4.76
N THR A 75 -4.48 -5.92 -5.05
CA THR A 75 -5.31 -7.11 -4.82
C THR A 75 -5.45 -7.40 -3.32
N ALA A 76 -6.58 -7.98 -2.90
CA ALA A 76 -6.81 -8.34 -1.50
C ALA A 76 -5.72 -9.25 -0.91
N PRO A 77 -5.14 -10.23 -1.65
CA PRO A 77 -4.00 -11.02 -1.17
C PRO A 77 -2.73 -10.20 -0.97
N GLU A 78 -2.38 -9.30 -1.91
CA GLU A 78 -1.21 -8.42 -1.79
C GLU A 78 -1.34 -7.51 -0.55
N LEU A 79 -2.52 -6.92 -0.35
CA LEU A 79 -2.76 -6.03 0.78
C LEU A 79 -2.76 -6.77 2.11
N SER A 80 -3.30 -8.00 2.14
CA SER A 80 -3.26 -8.86 3.32
C SER A 80 -1.85 -9.26 3.72
N ALA A 81 -0.98 -9.56 2.74
CA ALA A 81 0.42 -9.85 2.98
C ALA A 81 1.15 -8.64 3.58
N LEU A 82 0.90 -7.44 3.03
CA LEU A 82 1.40 -6.18 3.56
C LEU A 82 0.95 -5.93 5.00
N VAL A 83 -0.34 -6.08 5.30
CA VAL A 83 -0.87 -5.87 6.65
C VAL A 83 -0.23 -6.86 7.65
N LYS A 84 -0.04 -8.12 7.26
CA LYS A 84 0.65 -9.13 8.09
C LYS A 84 2.12 -8.78 8.32
N ALA A 85 2.81 -8.28 7.30
CA ALA A 85 4.22 -7.93 7.38
C ALA A 85 4.48 -6.62 8.14
N THR A 86 3.52 -5.70 8.16
CA THR A 86 3.68 -4.34 8.73
C THR A 86 3.16 -4.23 10.17
N PHE A 87 2.19 -5.07 10.55
CA PHE A 87 1.54 -5.00 11.86
C PHE A 87 1.61 -6.33 12.60
N ALA A 88 2.00 -6.27 13.87
CA ALA A 88 2.00 -7.42 14.76
C ALA A 88 0.61 -8.05 14.92
N ASP A 89 0.60 -9.35 15.27
CA ASP A 89 -0.60 -10.11 15.61
C ASP A 89 -1.45 -9.38 16.65
N SER A 90 -2.67 -9.02 16.27
CA SER A 90 -3.64 -8.37 17.14
C SER A 90 -5.06 -8.56 16.61
N ASP A 91 -6.05 -8.43 17.49
CA ASP A 91 -7.47 -8.49 17.11
C ASP A 91 -7.83 -7.44 16.06
N LYS A 92 -7.22 -6.25 16.14
CA LYS A 92 -7.42 -5.17 15.17
C LYS A 92 -6.91 -5.57 13.78
N ARG A 93 -5.73 -6.19 13.72
CA ARG A 93 -5.17 -6.70 12.46
C ARG A 93 -6.05 -7.80 11.87
N ASN A 94 -6.51 -8.73 12.70
CA ASN A 94 -7.38 -9.81 12.24
C ASN A 94 -8.72 -9.29 11.68
N LYS A 95 -9.30 -8.24 12.27
CA LYS A 95 -10.49 -7.58 11.72
C LYS A 95 -10.26 -7.00 10.32
N VAL A 96 -9.13 -6.34 10.10
CA VAL A 96 -8.74 -5.82 8.77
C VAL A 96 -8.57 -6.96 7.77
N LEU A 97 -7.90 -8.05 8.17
CA LEU A 97 -7.70 -9.21 7.30
C LEU A 97 -9.01 -9.91 6.92
N ILE A 98 -9.97 -10.00 7.84
CA ILE A 98 -11.32 -10.54 7.55
C ILE A 98 -12.08 -9.62 6.59
N ALA A 99 -11.98 -8.29 6.76
CA ALA A 99 -12.60 -7.34 5.84
C ALA A 99 -12.02 -7.48 4.42
N LEU A 100 -10.71 -7.73 4.33
CA LEU A 100 -10.03 -7.97 3.05
C LEU A 100 -10.43 -9.28 2.39
N SER A 101 -10.62 -10.37 3.15
CA SER A 101 -11.06 -11.65 2.60
C SER A 101 -12.52 -11.65 2.12
N ASN A 102 -13.34 -10.75 2.65
CA ASN A 102 -14.75 -10.63 2.28
C ASN A 102 -15.01 -9.62 1.14
N SER A 103 -13.95 -8.97 0.64
CA SER A 103 -14.00 -7.95 -0.41
C SER A 103 -13.72 -8.51 -1.82
N GLU A 104 -13.73 -9.84 -1.99
CA GLU A 104 -13.61 -10.52 -3.29
C GLU A 104 -14.89 -10.46 -4.13
#